data_AF-A0A7V1AIW1-F1
#
_entry.id   AF-A0A7V1AIW1-F1
#
_cell.length_a   1.000
_cell.length_b   1.000
_cell.length_c   1.000
_cell.angle_alpha   90.00
_cell.angle_beta   90.00
_cell.angle_gamma   90.00
#
_symmetry.space_group_name_H-M   'P 1'
#
loop_
_entity.id
_entity.type
_entity.pdbx_description
1 polymer ?
#
loop_
_entity_poly.entity_id
_entity_poly.type
_entity_poly.pdbx_seq_one_letter_code
_entity_poly.pdbx_strand_id
1 'polypeptide(L)'
;MAIKRKKLISGIKLTNSLTKEAKFFLVANNPKQRQYEALRAFFVENLSARIVSERFGYSHGAFRVLCYQIRNEPKPEFFVQTKPGPKYSLKKDRSKDRII
;
A
#
# COMPACT_ATOMS: atom_id res chain seq x y z
N MET A 1 0.70 -32.15 -30.22
CA MET A 1 1.51 -31.29 -29.32
C MET A 1 0.60 -30.36 -28.55
N ALA A 2 0.38 -30.59 -27.26
CA ALA A 2 -0.38 -29.69 -26.40
C ALA A 2 0.28 -29.65 -25.02
N ILE A 3 1.20 -28.70 -24.83
CA ILE A 3 1.84 -28.48 -23.53
C ILE A 3 0.80 -27.74 -22.66
N LYS A 4 0.04 -28.50 -21.87
CA LYS A 4 -0.73 -27.96 -20.73
C LYS A 4 0.26 -27.32 -19.76
N ARG A 5 0.50 -26.02 -19.88
CA ARG A 5 1.27 -25.24 -18.90
C ARG A 5 0.46 -25.14 -17.61
N LYS A 6 0.59 -26.15 -16.74
CA LYS A 6 0.27 -26.03 -15.31
C LYS A 6 1.10 -24.87 -14.76
N LYS A 7 0.47 -23.74 -14.48
CA LYS A 7 1.10 -22.63 -13.76
C LYS A 7 1.29 -23.09 -12.32
N LEU A 8 2.43 -23.73 -12.05
CA LEU A 8 2.93 -23.97 -10.71
C LEU A 8 3.26 -22.62 -10.08
N ILE A 9 2.30 -22.07 -9.35
CA ILE A 9 2.59 -21.06 -8.32
C ILE A 9 2.81 -21.85 -7.02
N SER A 10 3.77 -22.77 -7.02
CA SER A 10 4.18 -23.53 -5.84
C SER A 10 5.41 -22.85 -5.26
N GLY A 11 5.21 -22.06 -4.21
CA GLY A 11 6.33 -21.44 -3.49
C GLY A 11 6.07 -21.13 -2.02
N ILE A 12 4.83 -21.25 -1.52
CA ILE A 12 4.55 -21.14 -0.09
C ILE A 12 3.47 -22.18 0.25
N LYS A 13 3.91 -23.42 0.51
CA LYS A 13 3.09 -24.33 1.32
C LYS A 13 3.18 -23.80 2.76
N LEU A 14 2.26 -22.91 3.15
CA LEU A 14 2.03 -22.63 4.58
C LEU A 14 1.35 -23.88 5.18
N THR A 15 2.16 -24.90 5.49
CA THR A 15 1.70 -26.12 6.19
C THR A 15 1.47 -25.89 7.68
N ASN A 16 1.45 -24.63 8.11
CA ASN A 16 1.08 -24.24 9.45
C ASN A 16 -0.10 -23.28 9.36
N SER A 17 -1.17 -23.58 10.09
CA SER A 17 -2.28 -22.65 10.27
C SER A 17 -1.72 -21.27 10.62
N LEU A 18 -2.01 -20.26 9.80
CA LEU A 18 -1.50 -18.91 10.01
C LEU A 18 -1.86 -18.45 11.44
N THR A 19 -0.87 -18.01 12.20
CA THR A 19 -1.09 -17.40 13.50
C THR A 19 -1.94 -16.13 13.34
N LYS A 20 -2.61 -15.69 14.42
CA LYS A 20 -3.49 -14.51 14.36
C LYS A 20 -2.72 -13.26 13.93
N GLU A 21 -1.47 -13.16 14.35
CA GLU A 21 -0.53 -12.09 14.04
C GLU A 21 -0.18 -12.09 12.54
N ALA A 22 0.06 -13.26 11.93
CA ALA A 22 0.35 -13.34 10.50
C ALA A 22 -0.84 -12.89 9.64
N LYS A 23 -2.08 -13.17 10.07
CA LYS A 23 -3.29 -12.74 9.36
C LYS A 23 -3.44 -11.22 9.32
N PHE A 24 -2.98 -10.53 10.37
CA PHE A 24 -3.00 -9.07 10.43
C PHE A 24 -2.22 -8.45 9.27
N PHE A 25 -1.03 -8.99 8.96
CA PHE A 25 -0.20 -8.47 7.86
C PHE A 25 -0.75 -8.76 6.46
N LEU A 26 -1.66 -9.74 6.32
CA LEU A 26 -2.30 -10.03 5.04
C LEU A 26 -3.43 -9.07 4.68
N VAL A 27 -3.96 -8.31 5.65
CA VAL A 27 -5.10 -7.40 5.44
C VAL A 27 -4.60 -5.95 5.44
N ALA A 28 -4.45 -5.39 4.23
CA ALA A 28 -4.08 -3.98 4.08
C ALA A 28 -5.27 -3.05 4.41
N ASN A 29 -5.32 -2.58 5.66
CA ASN A 29 -6.36 -1.65 6.12
C ASN A 29 -6.16 -0.22 5.59
N ASN A 30 -4.91 0.22 5.44
CA ASN A 30 -4.58 1.57 4.95
C ASN A 30 -4.51 1.62 3.40
N PRO A 31 -5.17 2.58 2.72
CA PRO A 31 -5.08 2.74 1.27
C PRO A 31 -3.66 2.86 0.71
N LYS A 32 -2.76 3.59 1.39
CA LYS A 32 -1.36 3.72 0.95
C LYS A 32 -0.60 2.40 1.07
N GLN A 33 -0.86 1.65 2.14
CA GLN A 33 -0.30 0.32 2.32
C GLN A 33 -0.79 -0.65 1.23
N ARG A 34 -2.09 -0.59 0.90
CA ARG A 34 -2.68 -1.38 -0.19
C ARG A 34 -2.05 -1.06 -1.53
N GLN A 35 -1.84 0.23 -1.84
CA GLN A 35 -1.16 0.66 -3.06
C GLN A 35 0.27 0.14 -3.11
N TYR A 36 1.02 0.26 -2.01
CA TYR A 36 2.39 -0.26 -1.90
C TYR A 36 2.45 -1.78 -2.14
N GLU A 37 1.61 -2.56 -1.43
CA GLU A 37 1.60 -4.03 -1.59
C GLU A 37 1.17 -4.47 -2.99
N ALA A 38 0.21 -3.77 -3.61
CA ALA A 38 -0.20 -4.06 -4.98
C ALA A 38 0.95 -3.83 -5.98
N LEU A 39 1.67 -2.73 -5.84
CA LEU A 39 2.83 -2.43 -6.68
C LEU A 39 3.98 -3.41 -6.43
N ARG A 40 4.25 -3.77 -5.18
CA ARG A 40 5.26 -4.78 -4.81
C ARG A 40 4.94 -6.14 -5.43
N ALA A 41 3.68 -6.57 -5.35
CA ALA A 41 3.22 -7.83 -5.94
C ALA A 41 3.37 -7.84 -7.48
N PHE A 42 3.19 -6.70 -8.14
CA PHE A 42 3.38 -6.59 -9.59
C PHE A 42 4.86 -6.55 -10.00
N PHE A 43 5.65 -5.66 -9.42
CA PHE A 43 7.03 -5.41 -9.84
C PHE A 43 8.04 -6.41 -9.28
N VAL A 44 7.84 -6.91 -8.06
CA VAL A 44 8.77 -7.84 -7.38
C VAL A 44 8.32 -9.28 -7.54
N GLU A 45 7.05 -9.57 -7.27
CA GLU A 45 6.51 -10.94 -7.37
C GLU A 45 6.11 -11.33 -8.80
N ASN A 46 6.24 -10.42 -9.78
CA ASN A 46 5.96 -10.63 -11.20
C ASN A 46 4.54 -11.17 -11.47
N LEU A 47 3.56 -10.79 -10.62
CA LEU A 47 2.16 -11.13 -10.86
C LEU A 47 1.58 -10.28 -11.99
N SER A 48 0.59 -10.82 -12.70
CA SER A 48 -0.07 -10.06 -13.76
C SER A 48 -0.92 -8.94 -13.18
N ALA A 49 -1.02 -7.83 -13.91
CA ALA A 49 -1.83 -6.68 -13.51
C ALA A 49 -3.29 -7.07 -13.20
N ARG A 50 -3.83 -8.07 -13.90
CA ARG A 50 -5.18 -8.60 -13.64
C ARG A 50 -5.31 -9.27 -12.27
N ILE A 51 -4.37 -10.16 -11.94
CA ILE A 51 -4.37 -10.88 -10.66
C ILE A 51 -4.21 -9.89 -9.52
N VAL A 52 -3.30 -8.93 -9.66
CA VAL A 52 -3.06 -7.90 -8.65
C VAL A 52 -4.29 -7.00 -8.48
N SER A 53 -4.90 -6.53 -9.57
CA SER A 53 -6.08 -5.67 -9.49
C SER A 53 -7.24 -6.37 -8.76
N GLU A 54 -7.49 -7.64 -9.08
CA GLU A 54 -8.54 -8.43 -8.42
C GLU A 54 -8.21 -8.68 -6.93
N ARG A 55 -6.96 -9.04 -6.60
CA ARG A 55 -6.54 -9.33 -5.22
C ARG A 55 -6.65 -8.12 -4.29
N PHE A 56 -6.30 -6.93 -4.79
CA PHE A 56 -6.25 -5.71 -3.98
C PHE A 56 -7.48 -4.79 -4.19
N GLY A 57 -8.49 -5.25 -4.94
CA GLY A 57 -9.75 -4.52 -5.10
C GLY A 57 -9.66 -3.27 -6.00
N TYR A 58 -8.74 -3.25 -6.96
CA TYR A 58 -8.67 -2.22 -7.98
C TYR A 58 -9.40 -2.65 -9.26
N SER A 59 -9.96 -1.70 -9.98
CA SER A 59 -10.28 -1.95 -11.39
C SER A 59 -8.99 -2.11 -12.19
N HIS A 60 -9.05 -2.89 -13.27
CA HIS A 60 -7.86 -3.13 -14.10
C HIS A 60 -7.29 -1.83 -14.68
N GLY A 61 -8.14 -0.89 -15.09
CA GLY A 61 -7.74 0.42 -15.60
C GLY A 61 -7.05 1.28 -14.54
N ALA A 62 -7.63 1.37 -13.34
CA ALA A 62 -7.04 2.14 -12.24
C ALA A 62 -5.66 1.61 -11.85
N PHE A 63 -5.50 0.28 -11.82
CA PHE A 63 -4.20 -0.32 -11.52
C PHE A 63 -3.14 0.00 -12.60
N ARG A 64 -3.51 0.02 -13.88
CA ARG A 64 -2.59 0.41 -14.95
C ARG A 64 -2.11 1.85 -14.81
N VAL A 65 -2.98 2.78 -14.39
CA VAL A 65 -2.61 4.16 -14.10
C VAL A 65 -1.60 4.23 -12.95
N LEU A 66 -1.83 3.47 -11.87
CA LEU A 66 -0.88 3.36 -10.76
C LEU A 66 0.50 2.87 -11.23
N CYS A 67 0.56 1.82 -12.07
CA CYS A 67 1.82 1.34 -12.63
C CYS A 67 2.52 2.40 -13.50
N TYR A 68 1.77 3.17 -14.28
CA TYR A 68 2.31 4.26 -15.10
C TYR A 68 2.90 5.37 -14.23
N GLN A 69 2.16 5.84 -13.21
CA GLN A 69 2.62 6.86 -12.27
C GLN A 69 3.97 6.48 -11.64
N ILE A 70 4.10 5.24 -11.17
CA ILE A 70 5.33 4.74 -10.53
C ILE A 70 6.52 4.65 -11.46
N ARG A 71 6.29 4.37 -12.75
CA ARG A 71 7.37 4.34 -13.74
C ARG A 71 7.90 5.74 -14.07
N ASN A 72 7.04 6.75 -14.01
CA ASN A 72 7.41 8.12 -14.34
C ASN A 72 7.86 8.93 -13.11
N GLU A 73 7.37 8.58 -11.93
CA GLU A 73 7.71 9.20 -10.67
C GLU A 73 8.34 8.15 -9.75
N PRO A 74 9.68 7.98 -9.78
CA PRO A 74 10.35 6.86 -9.16
C PRO A 74 10.47 6.96 -7.62
N LYS A 75 10.05 8.07 -7.00
CA LYS A 75 10.14 8.27 -5.54
C LYS A 75 8.79 8.64 -4.89
N PRO A 76 7.77 7.78 -5.01
CA PRO A 76 6.51 7.95 -4.28
C PRO A 76 6.73 7.82 -2.76
N GLU A 77 6.37 8.84 -1.99
CA GLU A 77 6.39 8.76 -0.53
C GLU A 77 5.12 8.05 0.01
N PHE A 78 5.14 6.71 0.04
CA PHE A 78 4.04 5.91 0.58
C PHE A 78 3.91 6.03 2.09
N PHE A 79 5.03 6.02 2.80
CA PHE A 79 5.10 6.05 4.25
C PHE A 79 5.86 7.30 4.67
N VAL A 80 5.13 8.42 4.75
CA VAL A 80 5.70 9.68 5.24
C VAL A 80 5.80 9.58 6.76
N GLN A 81 6.97 9.90 7.32
CA GLN A 81 7.09 10.13 8.74
C GLN A 81 6.31 11.40 9.09
N THR A 82 5.27 11.30 9.91
CA THR A 82 4.57 12.48 10.41
C THR A 82 5.56 13.32 11.21
N LYS A 83 5.93 14.50 10.69
CA LYS A 83 6.74 15.45 11.46
C LYS A 83 5.97 15.81 12.73
N PRO A 84 6.59 15.78 13.92
CA PRO A 84 5.94 16.23 15.13
C PRO A 84 5.38 17.64 14.90
N GLY A 85 4.10 17.83 15.19
CA GLY A 85 3.50 19.15 15.13
C GLY A 85 4.25 20.13 16.04
N PRO A 86 4.10 21.45 15.83
CA PRO A 86 4.71 22.44 16.71
C PRO A 86 4.35 22.14 18.18
N LYS A 87 5.38 21.87 19.01
CA LYS A 87 5.19 21.61 20.44
C LYS A 87 4.77 22.85 21.23
N TYR A 88 4.75 24.01 20.59
CA TYR A 88 4.36 25.28 21.17
C TYR A 88 3.16 25.83 20.40
N SER A 89 2.11 26.16 21.14
CA SER A 89 1.02 27.00 20.63
C SER A 89 1.60 28.36 20.23
N LEU A 90 1.25 28.88 19.06
CA LEU A 90 1.45 30.29 18.71
C LEU A 90 0.89 31.10 19.88
N LYS A 91 1.74 31.90 20.54
CA LYS A 91 1.41 32.69 21.73
C LYS A 91 0.00 33.25 21.57
N LYS A 92 -0.93 32.74 22.38
CA LYS A 92 -2.31 33.18 22.42
C LYS A 92 -2.28 34.70 22.61
N ASP A 93 -2.95 35.35 21.67
CA ASP A 93 -3.21 36.77 21.56
C ASP A 93 -3.19 37.52 22.92
N ARG A 94 -2.39 38.59 23.00
CA ARG A 94 -2.31 39.51 24.15
C ARG A 94 -3.60 40.34 24.33
N SER A 95 -4.64 40.10 23.55
CA SER A 95 -5.92 40.82 23.63
C SER A 95 -6.78 40.53 24.88
N LYS A 96 -6.26 39.81 25.89
CA LYS A 96 -6.96 39.65 27.18
C LYS A 96 -6.86 40.87 28.11
N ASP A 97 -5.99 41.84 27.81
CA ASP A 97 -5.80 43.03 28.64
C ASP A 97 -6.66 44.24 28.20
N ARG A 98 -7.61 44.06 27.28
CA ARG A 98 -8.54 45.12 26.82
C ARG A 98 -10.00 44.73 27.02
N ILE A 99 -10.36 44.37 28.24
CA ILE A 99 -11.76 44.36 28.67
C ILE A 99 -11.84 45.44 29.75
N ILE A 100 -12.28 46.63 29.34
CA ILE A 100 -12.68 47.74 30.21
C ILE A 100 -14.20 47.82 30.10
#